data_AF-A0A6N8HN92-F1
#
_entry.id   AF-A0A6N8HN92-F1
#
_cell.length_a   1.000
_cell.length_b   1.000
_cell.length_c   1.000
_cell.angle_alpha   90.00
_cell.angle_beta   90.00
_cell.angle_gamma   90.00
#
_symmetry.space_group_name_H-M   'P 1'
#
loop_
_entity.id
_entity.type
_entity.pdbx_description
1 polymer ?
#
loop_
_entity_poly.entity_id
_entity_poly.type
_entity_poly.pdbx_seq_one_letter_code
_entity_poly.pdbx_strand_id
1 'polypeptide(L)'
;MKTLQHTEDGVTDIILFDNNLVITRGNRAVSETYSRMVQYRINEKERSVEEVWSYGEQRGRAFYSDIVGNVQQLQHTGNRLITTGHVQSEGASDQRESLVVEVSSGNSPETQFELKLSGFEKNAGELTYRAWRLPLYF
;
A
#
# COMPACT_ATOMS: atom_id res chain seq x y z
N MET A 1 8.71 10.25 -4.69
CA MET A 1 8.02 8.98 -5.00
C MET A 1 8.85 8.32 -6.09
N LYS A 2 9.57 7.23 -5.79
CA LYS A 2 10.21 6.44 -6.85
C LYS A 2 9.21 5.37 -7.25
N THR A 3 8.33 5.73 -8.18
CA THR A 3 7.52 4.77 -8.92
C THR A 3 8.49 3.90 -9.72
N LEU A 4 8.38 2.58 -9.62
CA LEU A 4 9.10 1.70 -10.52
C LEU A 4 8.42 1.78 -11.87
N GLN A 5 9.07 2.46 -12.81
CA GLN A 5 8.72 2.43 -14.21
C GLN A 5 9.51 1.28 -14.83
N HIS A 6 8.86 0.14 -15.07
CA HIS A 6 9.38 -0.79 -16.08
C HIS A 6 8.86 -0.29 -17.41
N THR A 7 9.75 0.17 -18.29
CA THR A 7 9.37 0.81 -19.55
C THR A 7 9.89 -0.02 -20.70
N GLU A 8 8.97 -0.68 -21.40
CA GLU A 8 9.20 -1.27 -22.72
C GLU A 8 8.36 -0.47 -23.71
N ASP A 9 8.98 0.25 -24.63
CA ASP A 9 8.36 0.87 -25.82
C ASP A 9 6.87 1.28 -25.70
N GLY A 10 6.56 2.21 -24.79
CA GLY A 10 5.23 2.77 -24.58
C GLY A 10 4.34 2.02 -23.59
N VAL A 11 4.84 0.96 -22.96
CA VAL A 11 4.19 0.24 -21.85
C VAL A 11 4.91 0.59 -20.55
N THR A 12 4.16 1.01 -19.53
CA THR A 12 4.69 1.33 -18.19
C THR A 12 3.82 0.74 -17.09
N ASP A 13 4.44 0.04 -16.14
CA ASP A 13 3.76 -0.38 -14.92
C ASP A 13 3.91 0.69 -13.82
N ILE A 14 2.84 0.94 -13.08
CA ILE A 14 2.81 1.86 -11.93
C ILE A 14 2.17 1.14 -10.76
N ILE A 15 2.85 1.11 -9.61
CA ILE A 15 2.31 0.62 -8.35
C ILE A 15 2.04 1.79 -7.40
N LEU A 16 0.89 1.75 -6.72
CA LEU A 16 0.47 2.78 -5.79
C LEU A 16 -0.25 2.19 -4.57
N PHE A 17 -0.19 2.95 -3.48
CA PHE A 17 -1.02 2.71 -2.30
C PHE A 17 -2.29 3.55 -2.46
N ASP A 18 -3.42 2.87 -2.58
CA ASP A 18 -4.74 3.45 -2.66
C ASP A 18 -5.36 3.45 -1.27
N ASN A 19 -5.35 4.63 -0.62
CA ASN A 19 -6.02 4.82 0.66
C ASN A 19 -7.55 4.66 0.56
N ASN A 20 -8.11 4.68 -0.65
CA ASN A 20 -9.54 4.46 -0.92
C ASN A 20 -10.49 5.44 -0.21
N LEU A 21 -10.00 6.65 0.10
CA LEU A 21 -10.76 7.74 0.71
C LEU A 21 -10.77 8.98 -0.19
N VAL A 22 -11.96 9.41 -0.59
CA VAL A 22 -12.13 10.68 -1.32
C VAL A 22 -12.18 11.85 -0.34
N ILE A 23 -11.14 12.68 -0.32
CA ILE A 23 -11.05 13.82 0.62
C ILE A 23 -11.76 15.08 0.08
N THR A 24 -11.23 15.66 -1.01
CA THR A 24 -11.68 17.00 -1.49
C THR A 24 -12.33 17.00 -2.87
N ARG A 25 -11.90 16.16 -3.80
CA ARG A 25 -12.32 16.19 -5.21
C ARG A 25 -12.67 14.77 -5.67
N GLY A 26 -13.96 14.51 -5.88
CA GLY A 26 -14.47 13.22 -6.33
C GLY A 26 -15.83 12.90 -5.72
N ASN A 27 -16.42 11.78 -6.16
CA ASN A 27 -17.65 11.27 -5.59
C ASN A 27 -17.34 10.57 -4.25
N ARG A 28 -17.79 11.13 -3.13
CA ARG A 28 -17.54 10.50 -1.81
C ARG A 28 -18.17 9.11 -1.67
N ALA A 29 -19.22 8.82 -2.44
CA ALA A 29 -19.88 7.50 -2.44
C ALA A 29 -19.01 6.36 -2.97
N VAL A 30 -17.86 6.65 -3.60
CA VAL A 30 -16.90 5.61 -4.03
C VAL A 30 -15.78 5.36 -3.03
N SER A 31 -15.79 6.02 -1.86
CA SER A 31 -14.83 5.71 -0.81
C SER A 31 -15.14 4.34 -0.22
N GLU A 32 -14.11 3.58 0.10
CA GLU A 32 -14.23 2.27 0.73
C GLU A 32 -13.66 2.28 2.14
N THR A 33 -13.79 1.15 2.84
CA THR A 33 -13.26 0.97 4.21
C THR A 33 -12.06 0.03 4.27
N TYR A 34 -11.34 -0.07 3.15
CA TYR A 34 -10.10 -0.83 3.01
C TYR A 34 -9.10 -0.03 2.18
N SER A 35 -7.81 -0.22 2.45
CA SER A 35 -6.76 0.28 1.57
C SER A 35 -6.29 -0.86 0.69
N ARG A 36 -5.84 -0.54 -0.51
CA ARG A 36 -5.27 -1.53 -1.41
C ARG A 36 -3.97 -1.04 -2.01
N MET A 37 -3.12 -1.99 -2.33
CA MET A 37 -1.95 -1.74 -3.16
C MET A 37 -2.33 -2.28 -4.52
N VAL A 38 -2.18 -1.45 -5.54
CA VAL A 38 -2.63 -1.77 -6.88
C VAL A 38 -1.54 -1.43 -7.87
N GLN A 39 -1.32 -2.33 -8.82
CA GLN A 39 -0.42 -2.13 -9.94
C GLN A 39 -1.24 -2.02 -11.22
N TYR A 40 -1.03 -0.93 -11.95
CA TYR A 40 -1.60 -0.71 -13.27
C TYR A 40 -0.54 -0.87 -14.33
N ARG A 41 -0.89 -1.53 -15.43
CA ARG A 41 -0.15 -1.51 -16.68
C ARG A 41 -0.79 -0.50 -17.62
N ILE A 42 -0.01 0.47 -18.05
CA ILE A 42 -0.42 1.53 -18.96
C ILE A 42 0.22 1.27 -20.31
N ASN A 43 -0.58 1.14 -21.37
CA ASN A 43 -0.10 1.11 -22.74
C ASN A 43 -0.45 2.43 -23.42
N GLU A 44 0.55 3.30 -23.62
CA GLU A 44 0.37 4.64 -24.18
C GLU A 44 0.05 4.60 -25.69
N LYS A 45 0.52 3.58 -26.41
CA LYS A 45 0.23 3.39 -27.83
C LYS A 45 -1.23 2.99 -28.06
N GLU A 46 -1.73 2.06 -27.24
CA GLU A 46 -3.11 1.57 -27.30
C GLU A 46 -4.09 2.43 -26.49
N ARG A 47 -3.58 3.34 -25.64
CA ARG A 47 -4.36 4.17 -24.70
C ARG A 47 -5.22 3.34 -23.75
N SER A 48 -4.66 2.24 -23.24
CA SER A 48 -5.33 1.35 -22.30
C SER A 48 -4.63 1.34 -20.94
N VAL A 49 -5.41 1.04 -19.90
CA VAL A 49 -4.94 0.84 -18.53
C VAL A 49 -5.56 -0.45 -18.01
N GLU A 50 -4.74 -1.36 -17.51
CA GLU A 50 -5.16 -2.64 -16.95
C GLU A 50 -4.68 -2.75 -15.49
N GLU A 51 -5.55 -3.17 -14.58
CA GLU A 51 -5.14 -3.61 -13.24
C GLU A 51 -4.52 -5.00 -13.35
N VAL A 52 -3.21 -5.10 -13.10
CA VAL A 52 -2.46 -6.37 -13.28
C VAL A 52 -2.15 -7.06 -11.95
N TRP A 53 -2.31 -6.36 -10.83
CA TRP A 53 -2.10 -6.91 -9.49
C TRP A 53 -2.78 -6.04 -8.44
N SER A 54 -3.35 -6.67 -7.41
CA SER A 54 -3.83 -5.98 -6.21
C SER A 54 -3.71 -6.82 -4.95
N TYR A 55 -3.63 -6.15 -3.81
CA TYR A 55 -3.62 -6.75 -2.47
C TYR A 55 -4.22 -5.78 -1.45
N GLY A 56 -4.83 -6.31 -0.38
CA GLY A 56 -5.28 -5.51 0.78
C GLY A 56 -6.79 -5.48 0.99
N GLU A 57 -7.60 -5.59 -0.07
CA GLU A 57 -9.07 -5.53 0.02
C GLU A 57 -9.64 -6.54 1.02
N GLN A 58 -9.21 -7.81 0.93
CA GLN A 58 -9.67 -8.89 1.80
C GLN A 58 -9.28 -8.69 3.29
N ARG A 59 -8.34 -7.79 3.58
CA ARG A 59 -7.93 -7.48 4.97
C ARG A 59 -8.81 -6.41 5.62
N GLY A 60 -9.62 -5.70 4.84
CA GLY A 60 -10.60 -4.74 5.34
C GLY A 60 -10.01 -3.70 6.29
N ARG A 61 -10.75 -3.40 7.36
CA ARG A 61 -10.40 -2.36 8.34
C ARG A 61 -9.10 -2.61 9.09
N ALA A 62 -8.70 -3.86 9.29
CA ALA A 62 -7.44 -4.20 9.97
C ALA A 62 -6.21 -3.74 9.16
N PHE A 63 -6.39 -3.44 7.87
CA PHE A 63 -5.34 -2.95 6.97
C PHE A 63 -5.65 -1.55 6.39
N TYR A 64 -6.75 -0.94 6.81
CA TYR A 64 -7.21 0.33 6.27
C TYR A 64 -6.48 1.51 6.90
N SER A 65 -5.81 2.29 6.04
CA SER A 65 -5.23 3.58 6.36
C SER A 65 -5.90 4.63 5.49
N ASP A 66 -6.64 5.54 6.09
CA ASP A 66 -7.40 6.57 5.38
C ASP A 66 -6.50 7.73 4.90
N ILE A 67 -5.36 7.93 5.56
CA ILE A 67 -4.28 8.83 5.17
C ILE A 67 -2.94 8.12 5.30
N VAL A 68 -1.99 8.55 4.48
CA VAL A 68 -0.60 8.08 4.49
C VAL A 68 -0.50 6.59 4.18
N GLY A 69 0.51 6.24 3.39
CA GLY A 69 0.72 4.86 2.98
C GLY A 69 1.82 4.81 1.96
N ASN A 70 2.38 3.62 1.80
CA ASN A 70 3.40 3.37 0.80
C ASN A 70 3.38 1.92 0.37
N VAL A 71 3.73 1.71 -0.89
CA VAL A 71 4.11 0.40 -1.40
C VAL A 71 5.35 0.57 -2.25
N GLN A 72 6.29 -0.36 -2.08
CA GLN A 72 7.53 -0.43 -2.83
C GLN A 72 7.73 -1.86 -3.29
N GLN A 73 7.99 -2.07 -4.58
CA GLN A 73 8.52 -3.33 -5.05
C GLN A 73 10.03 -3.40 -4.77
N LEU A 74 10.46 -4.53 -4.22
CA LEU A 74 11.81 -4.82 -3.81
C LEU A 74 12.59 -5.40 -4.99
N GLN A 75 13.70 -4.77 -5.37
CA GLN A 75 14.42 -5.09 -6.60
C GLN A 75 14.96 -6.53 -6.65
N HIS A 76 15.42 -7.07 -5.52
CA HIS A 76 16.07 -8.38 -5.49
C HIS A 76 15.10 -9.56 -5.48
N THR A 77 13.89 -9.37 -4.94
CA THR A 77 12.92 -10.47 -4.76
C THR A 77 11.66 -10.29 -5.60
N GLY A 78 11.41 -9.07 -6.11
CA GLY A 78 10.13 -8.69 -6.71
C GLY A 78 8.99 -8.54 -5.71
N ASN A 79 9.20 -8.84 -4.41
CA ASN A 79 8.20 -8.73 -3.35
C ASN A 79 7.78 -7.28 -3.13
N ARG A 80 6.65 -7.06 -2.45
CA ARG A 80 6.10 -5.73 -2.20
C ARG A 80 6.19 -5.43 -0.72
N LEU A 81 6.95 -4.39 -0.37
CA LEU A 81 7.00 -3.82 0.97
C LEU A 81 5.93 -2.73 1.08
N ILE A 82 5.03 -2.90 2.03
CA ILE A 82 3.84 -2.08 2.24
C ILE A 82 3.96 -1.41 3.60
N THR A 83 3.58 -0.15 3.69
CA THR A 83 3.49 0.60 4.94
C THR A 83 2.10 1.22 5.03
N THR A 84 1.35 0.91 6.08
CA THR A 84 0.13 1.67 6.42
C THR A 84 0.51 2.87 7.28
N GLY A 85 -0.14 4.01 7.04
CA GLY A 85 0.04 5.19 7.87
C GLY A 85 -0.42 4.91 9.30
N HIS A 86 -1.69 4.59 9.42
CA HIS A 86 -2.26 4.03 10.63
C HIS A 86 -3.41 3.07 10.29
N VAL A 87 -3.69 2.14 11.17
CA VAL A 87 -4.86 1.27 11.15
C VAL A 87 -5.54 1.37 12.52
N GLN A 88 -6.83 1.06 12.56
CA GLN A 88 -7.54 0.94 13.83
C GLN A 88 -7.24 -0.44 14.42
N SER A 89 -6.84 -0.46 15.69
CA SER A 89 -6.63 -1.70 16.42
C SER A 89 -7.96 -2.46 16.54
N GLU A 90 -7.93 -3.78 16.34
CA GLU A 90 -9.12 -4.61 16.56
C GLU A 90 -9.61 -4.44 18.02
N GLY A 91 -10.87 -4.06 18.18
CA GLY A 91 -11.51 -3.92 19.49
C GLY A 91 -11.20 -2.63 20.27
N ALA A 92 -10.40 -1.70 19.73
CA ALA A 92 -10.12 -0.41 20.37
C ALA A 92 -10.33 0.77 19.40
N SER A 93 -11.32 1.62 19.69
CA SER A 93 -11.70 2.74 18.81
C SER A 93 -10.63 3.83 18.69
N ASP A 94 -9.79 3.99 19.71
CA ASP A 94 -8.91 5.15 19.86
C ASP A 94 -7.42 4.79 19.75
N GLN A 95 -7.09 3.49 19.60
CA GLN A 95 -5.71 3.03 19.53
C GLN A 95 -5.31 2.81 18.08
N ARG A 96 -4.32 3.60 17.64
CA ARG A 96 -3.72 3.49 16.32
C ARG A 96 -2.54 2.53 16.35
N GLU A 97 -2.40 1.79 15.28
CA GLU A 97 -1.22 0.98 14.98
C GLU A 97 -0.74 1.32 13.57
N SER A 98 0.49 1.01 13.24
CA SER A 98 0.95 1.00 11.84
C SER A 98 1.45 -0.39 11.49
N LEU A 99 1.33 -0.77 10.23
CA LEU A 99 1.79 -2.06 9.73
C LEU A 99 2.88 -1.84 8.69
N VAL A 100 3.93 -2.65 8.78
CA VAL A 100 4.91 -2.83 7.71
C VAL A 100 4.83 -4.29 7.28
N VAL A 101 4.42 -4.53 6.05
CA VAL A 101 4.14 -5.88 5.54
C VAL A 101 4.92 -6.12 4.27
N GLU A 102 5.56 -7.28 4.16
CA GLU A 102 6.05 -7.75 2.87
C GLU A 102 5.18 -8.88 2.36
N VAL A 103 4.80 -8.78 1.08
CA VAL A 103 4.08 -9.83 0.38
C VAL A 103 4.87 -10.33 -0.82
N SER A 104 4.68 -11.60 -1.16
CA SER A 104 5.34 -12.25 -2.29
C SER A 104 4.96 -11.62 -3.65
N SER A 105 5.80 -11.86 -4.65
CA SER A 105 5.70 -11.21 -5.97
C SER A 105 4.60 -11.78 -6.90
N GLY A 106 3.98 -12.91 -6.55
CA GLY A 106 3.01 -13.62 -7.38
C GLY A 106 1.62 -13.00 -7.48
N ASN A 107 0.78 -13.59 -8.33
CA ASN A 107 -0.64 -13.23 -8.53
C ASN A 107 -1.54 -13.64 -7.35
N SER A 108 -1.04 -14.51 -6.48
CA SER A 108 -1.63 -14.84 -5.19
C SER A 108 -0.61 -14.45 -4.12
N PRO A 109 -0.47 -13.15 -3.81
CA PRO A 109 0.54 -12.67 -2.89
C PRO A 109 0.29 -13.19 -1.48
N GLU A 110 1.31 -13.79 -0.89
CA GLU A 110 1.30 -14.30 0.49
C GLU A 110 2.12 -13.38 1.39
N THR A 111 1.69 -13.22 2.64
CA THR A 111 2.45 -12.44 3.64
C THR A 111 3.75 -13.18 4.00
N GLN A 112 4.89 -12.55 3.71
CA GLN A 112 6.21 -13.05 4.07
C GLN A 112 6.64 -12.59 5.46
N PHE A 113 6.36 -11.34 5.79
CA PHE A 113 6.52 -10.81 7.14
C PHE A 113 5.48 -9.71 7.40
N GLU A 114 5.15 -9.53 8.68
CA GLU A 114 4.33 -8.43 9.16
C GLU A 114 4.92 -7.90 10.47
N LEU A 115 5.21 -6.60 10.49
CA LEU A 115 5.61 -5.86 11.68
C LEU A 115 4.48 -4.90 12.04
N LYS A 116 4.05 -4.98 13.30
CA LYS A 116 3.09 -4.07 13.90
C LYS A 116 3.81 -3.06 14.79
N LEU A 117 3.62 -1.78 14.52
CA LEU A 117 4.04 -0.68 15.38
C LEU A 117 2.83 -0.25 16.20
N SER A 118 2.95 -0.38 17.51
CA SER A 118 1.90 -0.06 18.48
C SER A 118 2.49 0.69 19.67
N GLY A 119 1.67 0.97 20.68
CA GLY A 119 2.08 1.75 21.85
C GLY A 119 2.05 3.27 21.60
N PHE A 120 1.41 3.71 20.53
CA PHE A 120 1.12 5.13 20.31
C PHE A 120 0.29 5.68 21.46
N GLU A 121 0.60 6.91 21.87
CA GLU A 121 -0.11 7.56 22.96
C GLU A 121 -1.60 7.75 22.60
N LYS A 122 -2.49 7.57 23.59
CA LYS A 122 -3.93 7.72 23.34
C LYS A 122 -4.22 9.15 22.86
N ASN A 123 -4.97 9.29 21.78
CA ASN A 123 -5.28 10.55 21.09
C ASN A 123 -4.08 11.24 20.41
N ALA A 124 -2.91 10.60 20.34
CA ALA A 124 -1.79 11.15 19.59
C ALA A 124 -2.05 11.00 18.08
N GLY A 125 -1.62 12.01 17.32
CA GLY A 125 -1.63 11.99 15.85
C GLY A 125 -0.54 11.12 15.23
N GLU A 126 0.02 10.19 16.01
CA GLU A 126 1.14 9.34 15.61
C GLU A 126 0.75 8.40 14.49
N LEU A 127 1.68 8.25 13.54
CA LEU A 127 1.56 7.40 12.37
C LEU A 127 2.96 7.07 11.85
N THR A 128 3.06 5.99 11.10
CA THR A 128 4.28 5.67 10.36
C THR A 128 4.20 6.28 8.97
N TYR A 129 5.09 7.21 8.62
CA TYR A 129 5.00 7.86 7.32
C TYR A 129 5.31 6.91 6.16
N ARG A 130 6.49 6.30 6.16
CA ARG A 130 6.96 5.30 5.18
C ARG A 130 8.03 4.41 5.80
N ALA A 131 8.16 3.18 5.31
CA ALA A 131 9.29 2.31 5.56
C ALA A 131 10.08 2.02 4.28
N TRP A 132 11.38 1.77 4.41
CA TRP A 132 12.26 1.34 3.33
C TRP A 132 13.09 0.15 3.77
N ARG A 133 13.29 -0.81 2.86
CA ARG A 133 14.27 -1.88 3.05
C ARG A 133 15.66 -1.36 2.69
N LEU A 134 16.54 -1.32 3.67
CA LEU A 134 17.96 -1.02 3.48
C LEU A 134 18.73 -2.31 3.20
N PRO A 135 19.72 -2.29 2.29
CA PRO A 135 20.61 -3.43 2.11
C PRO A 135 21.50 -3.60 3.36
N LEU A 136 21.79 -4.84 3.75
CA LEU A 136 22.68 -5.12 4.87
C LEU A 136 24.16 -4.96 4.48
N TYR A 137 24.49 -5.12 3.19
CA TYR A 137 25.82 -4.96 2.60
C TYR A 137 25.72 -4.18 1.29
N PHE A 138 26.75 -3.38 0.99
CA PHE A 138 26.88 -2.53 -0.21
C PHE A 138 27.89 -3.11 -1.21
#